data_AF-H0Q273-F1
#
_entry.id   AF-H0Q273-F1
#
_cell.length_a   1.000
_cell.length_b   1.000
_cell.length_c   1.000
_cell.angle_alpha   90.00
_cell.angle_beta   90.00
_cell.angle_gamma   90.00
#
_symmetry.space_group_name_H-M   'P 1'
#
loop_
_entity.id
_entity.type
_entity.pdbx_description
1 polymer ?
#
loop_
_entity_poly.entity_id
_entity_poly.type
_entity_poly.pdbx_seq_one_letter_code
_entity_poly.pdbx_strand_id
1 'polypeptide(L)'
;MLTILFKNGPNMGAPHYHTAYGTRLDRTVEERPVSALVHRPLFPYNCLLFAPIYQDTQMVVIRLARGGAKKRPFYNIVAADSRNRRDGRFIERVGFYNPMASSSAQGLVINAERLAFWQQNGAQLSPTVARLAKQAAKAA
;
A
#
# COMPACT_ATOMS: atom_id res chain seq x y z
N MET A 1 49.18 -57.48 -18.12
CA MET A 1 47.85 -58.11 -18.04
C MET A 1 46.85 -57.10 -18.61
N LEU A 2 46.44 -57.33 -19.85
CA LEU A 2 45.46 -56.55 -20.60
C LEU A 2 44.05 -56.96 -20.15
N THR A 3 43.10 -56.03 -20.01
CA THR A 3 41.77 -56.08 -20.65
C THR A 3 40.93 -54.86 -20.25
N ILE A 4 40.39 -54.24 -21.29
CA ILE A 4 39.47 -53.11 -21.37
C ILE A 4 38.04 -53.69 -21.45
N LEU A 5 37.02 -53.09 -20.82
CA LEU A 5 35.59 -53.15 -21.23
C LEU A 5 34.80 -52.14 -20.36
N PHE A 6 34.49 -50.93 -20.86
CA PHE A 6 33.30 -50.52 -21.64
C PHE A 6 31.96 -50.35 -20.84
N LYS A 7 31.68 -49.07 -20.55
CA LYS A 7 30.53 -48.25 -21.04
C LYS A 7 29.10 -48.45 -20.47
N ASN A 8 28.38 -47.31 -20.49
CA ASN A 8 26.93 -47.04 -20.30
C ASN A 8 26.61 -46.53 -18.89
N GLY A 9 26.18 -45.29 -18.61
CA GLY A 9 25.41 -44.27 -19.34
C GLY A 9 24.33 -43.75 -18.36
N PRO A 10 24.11 -42.43 -18.16
CA PRO A 10 23.26 -41.93 -17.08
C PRO A 10 21.77 -41.98 -17.43
N ASN A 11 20.97 -42.68 -16.60
CA ASN A 11 19.52 -42.78 -16.76
C ASN A 11 18.86 -41.61 -16.01
N MET A 12 18.50 -40.55 -16.75
CA MET A 12 17.67 -39.46 -16.26
C MET A 12 16.20 -39.88 -16.30
N GLY A 13 15.62 -40.18 -15.14
CA GLY A 13 14.19 -40.43 -14.98
C GLY A 13 13.40 -39.12 -15.03
N ALA A 14 12.74 -38.85 -16.15
CA ALA A 14 11.77 -37.77 -16.29
C ALA A 14 10.40 -38.17 -15.70
N PRO A 15 9.65 -37.24 -15.08
CA PRO A 15 8.30 -37.52 -14.60
C PRO A 15 7.31 -37.64 -15.76
N HIS A 16 6.47 -38.67 -15.67
CA HIS A 16 5.37 -38.96 -16.59
C HIS A 16 4.33 -37.83 -16.59
N TYR A 17 4.07 -37.23 -17.75
CA TYR A 17 2.88 -36.42 -18.00
C TYR A 17 1.78 -37.34 -18.55
N HIS A 18 0.60 -37.29 -17.95
CA HIS A 18 -0.56 -38.03 -18.41
C HIS A 18 -1.34 -37.14 -19.40
N THR A 19 -1.22 -37.44 -20.69
CA THR A 19 -2.06 -36.86 -21.74
C THR A 19 -3.31 -37.71 -21.90
N ALA A 20 -4.47 -37.19 -21.51
CA ALA A 20 -5.76 -37.78 -21.86
C ALA A 20 -6.69 -36.67 -22.36
N TYR A 21 -6.62 -36.39 -23.67
CA TYR A 21 -7.65 -35.65 -24.37
C TYR A 21 -8.82 -36.61 -24.61
N GLY A 22 -9.82 -36.56 -23.73
CA GLY A 22 -11.11 -37.21 -23.92
C GLY A 22 -11.97 -36.39 -24.87
N THR A 23 -12.13 -36.87 -26.11
CA THR A 23 -13.20 -36.47 -27.02
C THR A 23 -14.53 -37.04 -26.53
N ARG A 24 -15.47 -36.17 -26.13
CA ARG A 24 -16.89 -36.51 -26.08
C ARG A 24 -17.68 -35.49 -26.89
N LEU A 25 -18.03 -35.93 -28.10
CA LEU A 25 -19.04 -35.33 -28.95
C LEU A 25 -20.41 -35.65 -28.38
N ASP A 26 -21.19 -34.62 -28.04
CA ASP A 26 -22.65 -34.63 -28.08
C ASP A 26 -23.11 -33.17 -28.26
N ARG A 27 -23.29 -32.71 -29.49
CA ARG A 27 -24.57 -32.63 -30.21
C ARG A 27 -25.72 -32.00 -29.37
N THR A 28 -25.70 -30.68 -29.30
CA THR A 28 -26.91 -29.87 -29.50
C THR A 28 -26.56 -28.68 -30.37
N VAL A 29 -26.97 -28.78 -31.64
CA VAL A 29 -26.95 -27.70 -32.63
C VAL A 29 -28.13 -26.79 -32.30
N GLU A 30 -27.87 -25.64 -31.68
CA GLU A 30 -28.76 -24.49 -31.82
C GLU A 30 -28.08 -23.51 -32.79
N GLU A 31 -28.52 -23.55 -34.03
CA GLU A 31 -28.18 -22.55 -35.03
C GLU A 31 -28.75 -21.20 -34.60
N ARG A 32 -27.90 -20.16 -34.54
CA ARG A 32 -28.38 -18.77 -34.59
C ARG A 32 -27.68 -18.00 -35.71
N PRO A 33 -28.45 -17.23 -36.50
CA PRO A 33 -28.04 -16.73 -37.80
C PRO A 33 -26.98 -15.63 -37.71
N VAL A 34 -26.01 -15.71 -38.64
CA VAL A 34 -24.99 -14.68 -38.90
C VAL A 34 -25.65 -13.54 -39.67
N SER A 35 -26.41 -12.68 -39.00
CA SER A 35 -26.92 -11.45 -39.61
C SER A 35 -27.41 -10.45 -38.56
N ALA A 36 -26.48 -9.78 -37.88
CA ALA A 36 -26.76 -8.52 -37.20
C ALA A 36 -25.47 -7.72 -37.01
N LEU A 37 -24.97 -7.20 -38.13
CA LEU A 37 -24.10 -6.03 -38.16
C LEU A 37 -24.93 -4.84 -37.64
N VAL A 38 -24.98 -4.63 -36.32
CA VAL A 38 -25.55 -3.42 -35.74
C VAL A 38 -24.66 -2.94 -34.61
N HIS A 39 -23.96 -1.84 -34.90
CA HIS A 39 -23.50 -0.83 -33.97
C HIS A 39 -22.85 -1.35 -32.68
N ARG A 40 -21.52 -1.44 -32.71
CA ARG A 40 -20.69 -1.37 -31.52
C ARG A 40 -20.96 -0.01 -30.85
N PRO A 41 -21.65 0.08 -29.69
CA PRO A 41 -21.74 1.35 -29.00
C PRO A 41 -20.34 1.71 -28.52
N LEU A 42 -19.84 2.85 -28.99
CA LEU A 42 -18.73 3.57 -28.38
C LEU A 42 -19.10 3.77 -26.92
N PHE A 43 -18.41 3.05 -26.02
CA PHE A 43 -18.52 3.17 -24.57
C PHE A 43 -18.54 4.66 -24.17
N PRO A 44 -19.68 5.26 -23.76
CA PRO A 44 -19.70 6.58 -23.18
C PRO A 44 -19.87 6.41 -21.67
N TYR A 45 -18.92 5.73 -21.02
CA TYR A 45 -18.90 5.65 -19.58
C TYR A 45 -17.91 6.67 -19.04
N ASN A 46 -18.42 7.89 -18.89
CA ASN A 46 -18.21 8.74 -17.72
C ASN A 46 -16.83 8.60 -17.05
N CYS A 47 -15.83 9.23 -17.65
CA CYS A 47 -14.46 9.28 -17.15
C CYS A 47 -14.25 10.45 -16.16
N LEU A 48 -15.22 10.71 -15.28
CA LEU A 48 -15.20 11.84 -14.33
C LEU A 48 -15.34 11.42 -12.86
N LEU A 49 -14.72 10.32 -12.41
CA LEU A 49 -14.62 10.00 -10.98
C LEU A 49 -13.30 9.31 -10.61
N PHE A 50 -12.17 9.96 -10.90
CA PHE A 50 -10.97 9.75 -10.08
C PHE A 50 -10.12 11.02 -10.13
N ALA A 51 -10.64 12.10 -9.55
CA ALA A 51 -9.77 13.20 -9.16
C ALA A 51 -9.11 12.81 -7.84
N PRO A 52 -7.81 12.45 -7.79
CA PRO A 52 -7.10 12.54 -6.53
C PRO A 52 -7.03 14.04 -6.22
N ILE A 53 -7.92 14.49 -5.34
CA ILE A 53 -7.75 15.61 -4.40
C ILE A 53 -6.31 16.12 -4.35
N TYR A 54 -5.97 17.04 -5.26
CA TYR A 54 -4.71 17.79 -5.22
C TYR A 54 -4.88 18.91 -4.19
N GLN A 55 -4.94 18.53 -2.92
CA GLN A 55 -5.03 19.48 -1.81
C GLN A 55 -3.60 19.85 -1.36
N ASP A 56 -2.82 20.48 -2.25
CA ASP A 56 -1.44 20.90 -1.97
C ASP A 56 -1.27 22.43 -2.00
N THR A 57 -2.26 23.16 -1.47
CA THR A 57 -2.19 24.61 -1.24
C THR A 57 -2.07 24.96 0.24
N GLN A 58 -1.72 24.00 1.09
CA GLN A 58 -1.68 24.21 2.54
C GLN A 58 -0.29 24.58 2.99
N MET A 59 -0.18 25.75 3.62
CA MET A 59 1.09 26.25 4.13
C MET A 59 1.55 25.46 5.36
N VAL A 60 0.65 25.04 6.26
CA VAL A 60 1.01 24.30 7.49
C VAL A 60 0.38 22.91 7.50
N VAL A 61 1.21 21.90 7.76
CA VAL A 61 0.82 20.49 7.82
C VAL A 61 1.28 19.86 9.14
N ILE A 62 0.45 18.98 9.69
CA ILE A 62 0.82 18.14 10.84
C ILE A 62 1.26 16.78 10.32
N ARG A 63 2.58 16.55 10.38
CA ARG A 63 3.25 15.41 9.76
C ARG A 63 4.20 14.70 10.72
N LEU A 64 4.62 13.50 10.32
CA LEU A 64 5.63 12.73 11.04
C LEU A 64 7.03 13.15 10.58
N ALA A 65 7.84 13.66 11.50
CA ALA A 65 9.28 13.83 11.32
C ALA A 65 9.99 12.58 11.84
N ARG A 66 10.85 11.98 11.03
CA ARG A 66 11.59 10.77 11.39
C ARG A 66 12.87 11.16 12.12
N GLY A 67 13.04 10.60 13.30
CA GLY A 67 14.28 10.57 14.05
C GLY A 67 14.64 9.15 14.47
N GLY A 68 15.49 9.06 15.49
CA GLY A 68 16.00 7.80 16.00
C GLY A 68 17.21 7.29 15.22
N ALA A 69 17.64 6.08 15.55
CA ALA A 69 18.82 5.45 14.98
C ALA A 69 18.45 4.49 13.84
N LYS A 70 19.47 4.01 13.12
CA LYS A 70 19.30 2.92 12.14
C LYS A 70 18.63 1.72 12.83
N LYS A 71 17.60 1.15 12.18
CA LYS A 71 16.74 0.06 12.71
C LYS A 71 15.98 0.38 14.02
N ARG A 72 15.97 1.65 14.47
CA ARG A 72 15.21 2.11 15.64
C ARG A 72 14.46 3.40 15.31
N PRO A 73 13.38 3.33 14.50
CA PRO A 73 12.63 4.50 14.09
C PRO A 73 11.90 5.14 15.26
N PHE A 74 12.00 6.47 15.37
CA PHE A 74 11.22 7.28 16.29
C PHE A 74 10.58 8.42 15.51
N TYR A 75 9.28 8.67 15.68
CA TYR A 75 8.57 9.69 14.92
C TYR A 75 8.11 10.83 15.83
N ASN A 76 8.46 12.06 15.49
CA ASN A 76 7.88 13.24 16.12
C ASN A 76 6.65 13.68 15.33
N ILE A 77 5.57 14.01 16.03
CA ILE A 77 4.39 14.62 15.42
C ILE A 77 4.59 16.12 15.50
N VAL A 78 4.79 16.76 14.34
CA VAL A 78 5.18 18.17 14.25
C VAL A 78 4.23 18.95 13.34
N ALA A 79 3.90 20.18 13.75
CA ALA A 79 3.31 21.19 12.89
C ALA A 79 4.46 21.91 12.16
N ALA A 80 4.48 21.81 10.84
CA ALA A 80 5.54 22.37 10.02
C ALA A 80 4.98 22.95 8.73
N ASP A 81 5.72 23.87 8.13
CA ASP A 81 5.42 24.32 6.79
C ASP A 81 5.62 23.17 5.78
N SER A 82 4.71 22.99 4.83
CA SER A 82 4.74 21.90 3.85
C SER A 82 6.04 21.92 3.02
N ARG A 83 6.56 23.12 2.72
CA ARG A 83 7.77 23.35 1.91
C ARG A 83 9.06 22.92 2.61
N ASN A 84 9.04 22.83 3.94
CA ASN A 84 10.23 22.43 4.69
C ASN A 84 10.54 20.95 4.50
N ARG A 85 11.82 20.59 4.58
CA ARG A 85 12.28 19.18 4.63
C ARG A 85 11.58 18.42 5.75
N ARG A 86 11.32 17.12 5.54
CA ARG A 86 10.62 16.24 6.51
C ARG A 86 11.16 16.35 7.94
N ASP A 87 12.47 16.26 8.10
CA ASP A 87 13.16 16.27 9.40
C ASP A 87 13.86 17.63 9.67
N GLY A 88 13.44 18.67 8.95
CA GLY A 88 14.02 20.02 9.04
C GLY A 88 13.32 20.90 10.07
N ARG A 89 13.28 22.20 9.77
CA ARG A 89 12.63 23.20 10.63
C ARG A 89 11.12 22.93 10.72
N PHE A 90 10.63 22.92 11.95
CA PHE A 90 9.21 22.84 12.29
C PHE A 90 8.82 24.03 13.18
N ILE A 91 7.52 24.29 13.29
CA ILE A 91 6.98 25.38 14.11
C ILE A 91 6.83 24.90 15.55
N GLU A 92 6.15 23.76 15.73
CA GLU A 92 5.85 23.19 17.05
C GLU A 92 5.82 21.66 17.01
N ARG A 93 6.23 21.03 18.12
CA ARG A 93 6.06 19.59 18.34
C ARG A 93 4.78 19.34 19.16
N VAL A 94 3.83 18.65 18.55
CA VAL A 94 2.52 18.30 19.15
C VAL A 94 2.57 16.96 19.90
N GLY A 95 3.52 16.09 19.55
CA GLY A 95 3.66 14.80 20.21
C GLY A 95 4.76 13.91 19.62
N PHE A 96 4.67 12.61 19.91
CA PHE A 96 5.54 11.59 19.34
C PHE A 96 4.87 10.23 19.22
N TYR A 97 5.44 9.42 18.34
CA TYR A 97 5.05 8.05 18.08
C TYR A 97 6.30 7.17 17.99
N ASN A 98 6.34 6.14 18.84
CA ASN A 98 7.37 5.12 18.90
C ASN A 98 6.75 3.75 18.60
N PRO A 99 6.92 3.20 17.38
CA PRO A 99 6.39 1.89 17.03
C PRO A 99 7.12 0.72 17.73
N MET A 100 8.30 0.97 18.31
CA MET A 100 9.11 -0.03 19.01
C MET A 100 8.95 0.05 20.54
N ALA A 101 8.00 0.83 21.04
CA ALA A 101 7.74 0.89 22.47
C ALA A 101 7.29 -0.49 22.97
N SER A 102 7.89 -0.94 24.07
CA SER A 102 7.39 -2.09 24.81
C SER A 102 6.02 -1.75 25.42
N SER A 103 5.21 -2.77 25.74
CA SER A 103 3.88 -2.59 26.33
C SER A 103 3.87 -1.78 27.63
N SER A 104 5.02 -1.64 28.31
CA SER A 104 5.18 -0.85 29.53
C SER A 104 5.50 0.62 29.28
N ALA A 105 5.93 1.01 28.08
CA ALA A 105 6.28 2.38 27.73
C ALA A 105 5.18 3.01 26.87
N GLN A 106 4.88 4.30 27.10
CA GLN A 106 3.92 5.04 26.26
C GLN A 106 4.47 5.21 24.83
N GLY A 107 4.00 4.35 23.91
CA GLY A 107 4.40 4.37 22.51
C GLY A 107 3.76 5.49 21.68
N LEU A 108 2.72 6.14 22.18
CA LEU A 108 2.02 7.22 21.50
C LEU A 108 1.62 8.29 22.52
N VAL A 109 2.10 9.50 22.31
CA VAL A 109 1.72 10.66 23.13
C VAL A 109 1.38 11.80 22.20
N ILE A 110 0.16 12.34 22.34
CA ILE A 110 -0.35 13.45 21.54
C ILE A 110 -0.95 14.48 22.50
N ASN A 111 -0.52 15.73 22.39
CA ASN A 111 -1.21 16.84 23.05
C ASN A 111 -2.48 17.19 22.25
N ALA A 112 -3.64 16.82 22.77
CA ALA A 112 -4.93 17.03 22.11
C ALA A 112 -5.30 18.52 21.97
N GLU A 113 -4.96 19.35 22.95
CA GLU A 113 -5.22 20.79 22.93
C GLU A 113 -4.47 21.47 21.79
N ARG A 114 -3.16 21.20 21.69
CA ARG A 114 -2.32 21.77 20.62
C ARG A 114 -2.69 21.23 19.25
N LEU A 115 -3.08 19.94 19.16
CA LEU A 115 -3.56 19.36 17.91
C LEU A 115 -4.84 20.08 17.43
N ALA A 116 -5.79 20.31 18.33
CA ALA A 116 -7.05 20.99 18.02
C ALA A 116 -6.81 22.45 17.61
N PHE A 117 -5.93 23.16 18.30
CA PHE A 117 -5.54 24.53 17.93
C PHE A 117 -5.02 24.61 16.49
N TRP A 118 -4.10 23.73 16.10
CA TRP A 118 -3.56 23.73 14.74
C TRP A 118 -4.60 23.33 13.70
N GLN A 119 -5.50 22.38 14.02
CA GLN A 119 -6.62 22.03 13.15
C GLN A 119 -7.57 23.22 12.92
N GLN A 120 -7.91 23.96 13.97
CA GLN A 120 -8.75 25.16 13.88
C GLN A 120 -8.09 26.25 13.02
N ASN A 121 -6.76 26.36 13.07
CA ASN A 121 -5.99 27.27 12.23
C ASN A 121 -5.83 26.77 10.77
N GLY A 122 -6.50 25.68 10.38
CA GLY A 122 -6.48 25.14 9.02
C GLY A 122 -5.32 24.19 8.72
N ALA A 123 -4.55 23.77 9.72
CA ALA A 123 -3.48 22.80 9.49
C ALA A 123 -4.05 21.42 9.13
N GLN A 124 -3.58 20.85 8.02
CA GLN A 124 -4.01 19.53 7.57
C GLN A 124 -3.21 18.41 8.25
N LEU A 125 -3.91 17.35 8.67
CA LEU A 125 -3.27 16.16 9.21
C LEU A 125 -2.89 15.21 8.07
N SER A 126 -1.67 14.70 8.11
CA SER A 126 -1.31 13.55 7.27
C SER A 126 -2.17 12.32 7.61
N PRO A 127 -2.45 11.42 6.65
CA PRO A 127 -3.33 10.26 6.87
C PRO A 127 -2.90 9.38 8.05
N THR A 128 -1.59 9.18 8.24
CA THR A 128 -1.06 8.41 9.36
C THR A 128 -1.26 9.12 10.70
N VAL A 129 -1.04 10.44 10.77
CA VAL A 129 -1.27 11.22 12.00
C VAL A 129 -2.75 11.23 12.36
N ALA A 130 -3.65 11.33 11.37
CA ALA A 130 -5.09 11.21 11.62
C ALA A 130 -5.47 9.84 12.21
N ARG A 131 -4.87 8.75 11.72
CA ARG A 131 -5.06 7.41 12.31
C ARG A 131 -4.54 7.32 13.74
N LEU A 132 -3.35 7.87 14.01
CA LEU A 132 -2.75 7.88 15.35
C LEU A 132 -3.58 8.73 16.33
N ALA A 133 -4.07 9.89 15.91
CA ALA A 133 -4.94 10.74 16.73
C ALA A 133 -6.21 10.00 17.16
N LYS A 134 -6.84 9.24 16.24
CA LYS A 134 -7.99 8.38 16.56
C LYS A 134 -7.63 7.26 17.56
N GLN A 135 -6.44 6.67 17.43
CA GLN A 135 -5.97 5.65 18.36
C GLN A 135 -5.70 6.21 19.75
N ALA A 136 -5.11 7.40 19.84
CA ALA A 136 -4.89 8.09 21.11
C ALA A 136 -6.22 8.44 21.79
N ALA A 137 -7.21 8.94 21.04
CA ALA A 137 -8.54 9.25 21.57
C ALA A 137 -9.31 8.03 22.09
N LYS A 138 -9.04 6.82 21.56
CA LYS A 138 -9.64 5.57 22.05
C LYS A 138 -8.96 5.04 23.33
N ALA A 139 -7.69 5.39 23.53
CA ALA A 139 -6.89 4.90 24.65
C ALA A 139 -7.00 5.76 25.92
N ALA A 140 -7.56 6.98 25.78
CA ALA A 140 -7.92 7.86 26.88
C ALA A 140 -9.31 7.50 27.42
#